data_AF-A0A953TGI5-F1
#
_entry.id   AF-A0A953TGI5-F1
#
_cell.length_a   1.000
_cell.length_b   1.000
_cell.length_c   1.000
_cell.angle_alpha   90.00
_cell.angle_beta   90.00
_cell.angle_gamma   90.00
#
_symmetry.space_group_name_H-M   'P 1'
#
loop_
_entity.id
_entity.type
_entity.pdbx_description
1 polymer ?
#
loop_
_entity_poly.entity_id
_entity_poly.type
_entity_poly.pdbx_seq_one_letter_code
_entity_poly.pdbx_strand_id
1 'polypeptide(L)' 'MLQRNPGDFYSQDDLEYRKLEEQHDRYEAELLKIEQSEFHSAEDLLEEVRLKKLKLKVKDEMLAFAQRHRLAHPA' A
#
# COMPACT_ATOMS: atom_id res chain seq x y z
N MET A 1 -23.96 -28.93 -0.86
CA MET A 1 -22.48 -29.09 -0.89
C MET A 1 -21.88 -27.70 -0.77
N LEU A 2 -21.13 -27.41 0.30
CA LEU A 2 -20.53 -26.09 0.50
C LEU A 2 -19.44 -25.88 -0.56
N GLN A 3 -19.64 -24.89 -1.45
CA GLN A 3 -18.54 -24.32 -2.23
C GLN A 3 -17.61 -23.63 -1.24
N ARG A 4 -16.49 -24.29 -0.92
CA ARG A 4 -15.39 -23.67 -0.19
C ARG A 4 -14.73 -22.71 -1.17
N ASN A 5 -14.97 -21.42 -0.94
CA ASN A 5 -14.37 -20.36 -1.74
C ASN A 5 -12.84 -20.39 -1.48
N PRO A 6 -11.98 -20.42 -2.51
CA PRO A 6 -10.53 -20.49 -2.31
C PRO A 6 -9.92 -19.20 -1.70
N GLY A 7 -10.74 -18.18 -1.43
CA GLY A 7 -10.31 -16.90 -0.85
C GLY A 7 -10.33 -16.84 0.69
N ASP A 8 -10.73 -17.89 1.40
CA ASP A 8 -10.86 -17.85 2.87
C ASP A 8 -9.56 -18.23 3.62
N PHE A 9 -8.46 -18.45 2.91
CA PHE A 9 -7.18 -18.88 3.49
C PHE A 9 -6.04 -17.87 3.31
N TYR A 10 -6.35 -16.59 3.10
CA TYR A 10 -5.33 -15.56 3.26
C TYR A 10 -4.89 -15.55 4.72
N SER A 11 -3.62 -15.84 4.96
CA SER A 11 -3.03 -15.66 6.29
C SER A 11 -3.27 -14.21 6.75
N GLN A 12 -3.37 -13.94 8.05
CA GLN A 12 -3.50 -12.55 8.54
C GLN A 12 -2.43 -11.63 7.91
N ASP A 13 -1.27 -12.22 7.69
CA ASP A 13 -0.13 -11.70 6.94
C ASP A 13 -0.45 -11.22 5.52
N ASP A 14 -1.15 -12.04 4.72
CA ASP A 14 -1.57 -11.67 3.36
C ASP A 14 -2.63 -10.56 3.38
N LEU A 15 -3.51 -10.57 4.39
CA LEU A 15 -4.51 -9.52 4.55
C LEU A 15 -3.90 -8.17 4.96
N GLU A 16 -2.87 -8.18 5.80
CA GLU A 16 -2.12 -6.97 6.15
C GLU A 16 -1.34 -6.43 4.95
N TYR A 17 -0.65 -7.29 4.20
CA TYR A 17 0.07 -6.89 3.01
C TYR A 17 -0.88 -6.30 1.95
N ARG A 18 -2.02 -6.95 1.70
CA ARG A 18 -3.04 -6.46 0.77
C ARG A 18 -3.59 -5.10 1.18
N LYS A 19 -3.79 -4.85 2.48
CA LYS A 19 -4.19 -3.51 2.97
C LYS A 19 -3.12 -2.46 2.75
N LEU A 20 -1.83 -2.81 2.87
CA LEU A 20 -0.73 -1.90 2.57
C LEU A 20 -0.69 -1.59 1.07
N GLU A 21 -0.87 -2.60 0.22
CA GLU A 21 -0.94 -2.44 -1.24
C GLU A 21 -2.13 -1.56 -1.66
N GLU A 22 -3.33 -1.79 -1.12
CA GLU A 22 -4.50 -0.94 -1.38
C GLU A 22 -4.27 0.52 -0.93
N GLN A 23 -3.54 0.75 0.16
CA GLN A 23 -3.17 2.11 0.60
C GLN A 23 -2.15 2.74 -0.34
N HIS A 24 -1.15 1.99 -0.78
CA HIS A 24 -0.17 2.43 -1.77
C HIS A 24 -0.85 2.88 -3.07
N ASP A 25 -1.76 2.06 -3.59
CA ASP A 25 -2.47 2.33 -4.84
C ASP A 25 -3.38 3.56 -4.73
N ARG A 26 -4.03 3.76 -3.57
CA ARG A 26 -4.81 4.97 -3.30
C ARG A 26 -3.93 6.20 -3.31
N TYR A 27 -2.79 6.17 -2.60
CA TYR A 27 -1.87 7.30 -2.57
C TYR A 27 -1.27 7.58 -3.95
N GLU A 28 -0.98 6.55 -4.73
CA GLU A 28 -0.52 6.70 -6.12
C GLU A 28 -1.58 7.32 -7.02
N ALA A 29 -2.84 6.91 -6.90
CA ALA A 29 -3.94 7.49 -7.67
C ALA A 29 -4.20 8.95 -7.29
N GLU A 30 -4.10 9.31 -6.01
CA GLU A 30 -4.20 10.72 -5.56
C GLU A 30 -3.02 11.56 -6.06
N LEU A 31 -1.82 11.00 -6.01
CA LEU A 31 -0.62 11.68 -6.51
C LEU A 31 -0.71 11.92 -8.01
N LEU A 32 -1.18 10.94 -8.76
CA LEU A 32 -1.38 11.04 -10.21
C LEU A 32 -2.42 12.10 -10.57
N LYS A 33 -3.48 12.26 -9.78
CA LYS A 33 -4.47 13.34 -9.98
C LYS A 33 -3.84 14.71 -9.79
N ILE A 34 -2.98 14.85 -8.79
CA ILE A 34 -2.23 16.09 -8.57
C ILE A 34 -1.31 16.32 -9.75
N GLU A 35 -0.44 15.36 -10.11
CA GLU A 35 0.52 15.48 -11.22
C GLU A 35 -0.11 15.73 -12.60
N GLN A 36 -1.35 15.28 -12.82
CA GLN A 36 -2.11 15.54 -14.04
C GLN A 36 -2.78 16.93 -14.08
N SER A 37 -2.81 17.64 -12.95
CA SER A 37 -3.33 19.01 -12.91
C SER A 37 -2.38 19.95 -13.63
N GLU A 38 -2.89 20.73 -14.57
CA GLU A 38 -2.10 21.71 -15.33
C GLU A 38 -1.57 22.85 -14.44
N PHE A 39 -2.22 23.09 -13.29
CA PHE A 39 -1.82 24.07 -12.30
C PHE A 39 -1.89 23.47 -10.90
N HIS A 40 -0.75 23.38 -10.22
CA HIS A 40 -0.68 22.98 -8.82
C HIS A 40 -0.80 24.22 -7.92
N SER A 41 -1.78 24.19 -7.02
CA SER A 41 -1.84 25.14 -5.92
C SER A 41 -0.77 24.83 -4.86
N ALA A 42 -0.52 25.77 -3.96
CA ALA A 42 0.38 25.52 -2.82
C ALA A 42 -0.13 24.37 -1.93
N GLU A 43 -1.45 24.16 -1.88
CA GLU A 43 -2.09 23.05 -1.17
C GLU A 43 -1.81 21.72 -1.88
N ASP A 44 -1.90 21.68 -3.21
CA ASP A 44 -1.59 20.49 -4.00
C ASP A 44 -0.12 20.06 -3.85
N LEU A 45 0.81 21.01 -3.83
CA LEU A 45 2.24 20.72 -3.63
C LEU A 45 2.52 20.17 -2.22
N LEU A 46 1.83 20.70 -1.20
CA LEU A 46 1.92 20.18 0.16
C LEU A 46 1.33 18.76 0.25
N GLU A 47 0.21 18.53 -0.42
CA GLU A 47 -0.44 17.22 -0.45
C GLU A 47 0.40 16.20 -1.22
N GLU A 48 1.01 16.59 -2.34
CA GLU A 48 1.95 15.76 -3.09
C GLU A 48 3.13 15.31 -2.22
N VAL A 49 3.74 16.24 -1.47
CA VAL A 49 4.83 15.90 -0.53
C VAL A 49 4.32 14.99 0.58
N ARG A 50 3.11 15.22 1.10
CA ARG A 50 2.49 14.38 2.12
C ARG A 50 2.25 12.96 1.60
N LEU A 51 1.68 12.83 0.40
CA LEU A 51 1.41 11.56 -0.26
C LEU A 51 2.70 10.79 -0.58
N LYS A 52 3.76 11.47 -1.07
CA LYS A 52 5.08 10.85 -1.27
C LYS A 52 5.64 10.27 0.02
N LYS A 53 5.54 11.00 1.14
CA LYS A 53 5.97 10.51 2.46
C LYS A 53 5.14 9.32 2.93
N LEU A 54 3.82 9.36 2.74
CA LEU A 54 2.95 8.25 3.10
C LEU A 54 3.25 7.00 2.25
N LYS A 55 3.41 7.16 0.94
CA LYS A 55 3.79 6.07 0.03
C LYS A 55 5.14 5.46 0.41
N LEU A 56 6.13 6.28 0.78
CA LEU A 56 7.40 5.78 1.30
C LEU A 56 7.21 4.97 2.59
N LYS A 57 6.42 5.49 3.54
CA LYS A 57 6.12 4.79 4.79
C LYS A 57 5.43 3.44 4.54
N VAL A 58 4.44 3.39 3.66
CA VAL A 58 3.76 2.13 3.28
C VAL A 58 4.75 1.14 2.67
N LYS A 59 5.65 1.61 1.80
CA LYS A 59 6.71 0.76 1.23
C LYS A 59 7.65 0.22 2.32
N ASP A 60 8.03 1.04 3.28
CA ASP A 60 8.86 0.61 4.42
C ASP A 60 8.13 -0.42 5.30
N GLU A 61 6.83 -0.25 5.52
CA GLU A 61 5.98 -1.21 6.23
C GLU A 61 5.87 -2.54 5.47
N MET A 62 5.68 -2.50 4.14
CA MET A 62 5.67 -3.69 3.28
C MET A 62 7.02 -4.43 3.31
N LEU A 63 8.13 -3.70 3.32
CA LEU A 63 9.48 -4.28 3.41
C LEU A 63 9.72 -4.91 4.78
N ALA A 64 9.34 -4.22 5.87
CA ALA A 64 9.44 -4.76 7.23
C ALA A 64 8.59 -6.02 7.39
N PHE A 65 7.39 -6.01 6.79
CA PHE A 65 6.50 -7.16 6.73
C PHE A 65 7.15 -8.34 6.00
N ALA A 66 7.66 -8.12 4.79
CA ALA A 66 8.35 -9.15 4.00
C ALA A 66 9.59 -9.72 4.72
N GLN A 67 10.35 -8.87 5.41
CA GLN A 67 11.51 -9.30 6.20
C GLN A 67 11.09 -10.19 7.38
N ARG A 68 10.03 -9.81 8.12
CA ARG A 68 9.48 -10.63 9.21
C ARG A 68 8.97 -11.96 8.71
N HIS A 69 8.23 -11.98 7.59
CA HIS A 69 7.71 -13.20 6.99
C HIS A 69 8.84 -14.13 6.53
N ARG A 70 9.91 -13.57 5.93
CA ARG A 70 11.11 -14.33 5.53
C ARG A 70 11.86 -14.93 6.73
N LEU A 71 11.86 -14.26 7.88
CA LEU A 71 12.50 -14.75 9.11
C LEU A 71 11.63 -15.79 9.82
N ALA A 72 10.29 -15.68 9.74
CA ALA A 72 9.34 -16.60 10.35
C ALA A 72 9.20 -17.93 9.57
N HIS A 73 9.44 -17.92 8.26
CA HIS A 73 9.52 -19.12 7.42
C HIS A 73 10.93 -19.29 6.84
N PRO A 74 11.91 -19.77 7.64
CA PRO A 74 13.17 -20.26 7.09
C PRO A 74 12.90 -21.53 6.27
N ALA A 75 13.50 -21.62 5.08
CA ALA A 75 13.41 -22.77 4.17
C ALA A 75 13.95 -24.06 4.78
#